data_AF-A0A3Q2USV3-F1
#
_entry.id   AF-A0A3Q2USV3-F1
#
_cell.length_a   1.000
_cell.length_b   1.000
_cell.length_c   1.000
_cell.angle_alpha   90.00
_cell.angle_beta   90.00
_cell.angle_gamma   90.00
#
_symmetry.space_group_name_H-M   'P 1'
#
loop_
_entity.id
_entity.type
_entity.pdbx_description
1 polymer ?
#
loop_
_entity_poly.entity_id
_entity_poly.type
_entity_poly.pdbx_seq_one_letter_code
_entity_poly.pdbx_strand_id
1 'polypeptide(L)'
;FANFNDVASCVLLLSLSWRTSEALPVPAPSPGTGGQCADFYKMLLLNISKALDSIYLSDGIQSEKIEMRNTGETVLACAPTLTQNLGCVTQRNSSFSESECLKNIKKDLLYYHEAIASYLTGPLKNGPEEIRLLSPIVEITKNLTEVCLSCNFFFKIETLRLQVWGNESYNNRLEMNKMMKGFHIRAITINRAIGYISSGDHRK
;
A
#
# COMPACT_ATOMS: atom_id res chain seq x y z
N PHE A 1 50.54 -13.17 -16.80
CA PHE A 1 49.36 -13.61 -17.57
C PHE A 1 48.17 -13.55 -16.65
N ALA A 2 47.33 -12.53 -16.85
CA ALA A 2 46.19 -12.22 -15.99
C ALA A 2 45.05 -13.23 -16.21
N ASN A 3 44.41 -13.63 -15.12
CA ASN A 3 43.38 -14.65 -15.06
C ASN A 3 42.04 -14.04 -15.55
N PHE A 4 41.83 -14.07 -16.87
CA PHE A 4 40.70 -13.43 -17.56
C PHE A 4 39.35 -14.18 -17.42
N ASN A 5 39.30 -15.29 -16.66
CA ASN A 5 38.12 -16.14 -16.58
C ASN A 5 37.13 -15.77 -15.46
N ASP A 6 37.52 -14.95 -14.49
CA ASP A 6 36.67 -14.66 -13.31
C ASP A 6 35.70 -13.48 -13.54
N VAL A 7 36.13 -12.50 -14.35
CA VAL A 7 35.32 -11.31 -14.66
C VAL A 7 34.16 -11.66 -15.62
N ALA A 8 34.39 -12.61 -16.53
CA ALA A 8 33.38 -13.06 -17.49
C ALA A 8 32.21 -13.79 -16.80
N SER A 9 32.48 -14.54 -15.73
CA SER A 9 31.46 -15.29 -14.98
C SER A 9 30.53 -14.36 -14.19
N CYS A 10 31.04 -13.28 -13.62
CA CYS A 10 30.23 -12.29 -12.91
C CYS A 10 29.35 -11.44 -13.84
N VAL A 11 29.84 -11.13 -15.05
CA VAL A 11 29.05 -10.37 -16.04
C VAL A 11 27.91 -11.22 -16.62
N LEU A 12 28.12 -12.53 -16.79
CA LEU A 12 27.07 -13.45 -17.25
C LEU A 12 25.93 -13.61 -16.23
N LEU A 13 26.22 -13.61 -14.92
CA LEU A 13 25.19 -13.68 -13.87
C LEU A 13 24.32 -12.41 -13.78
N LEU A 14 24.86 -11.24 -14.12
CA LEU A 14 24.08 -10.00 -14.18
C LEU A 14 23.13 -9.97 -15.40
N SER A 15 23.53 -10.61 -16.51
CA SER A 15 22.69 -10.70 -17.72
C SER A 15 21.52 -11.68 -17.59
N LEU A 16 21.63 -12.69 -16.71
CA LEU A 16 20.57 -13.66 -16.42
C LEU A 16 19.52 -13.13 -15.43
N SER A 17 19.80 -12.00 -14.78
CA SER A 17 18.89 -11.32 -13.86
C SER A 17 17.87 -10.41 -14.58
N TRP A 18 17.90 -10.32 -15.92
CA TRP A 18 16.86 -9.66 -16.71
C TRP A 18 15.60 -10.52 -16.81
N ARG A 19 15.04 -10.90 -15.66
CA ARG A 19 13.60 -10.96 -15.57
C ARG A 19 13.17 -9.62 -15.02
N THR A 20 12.77 -8.74 -15.93
CA THR A 20 11.83 -7.68 -15.56
C THR A 20 10.75 -8.38 -14.72
N SER A 21 10.62 -7.96 -13.46
CA SER A 21 9.37 -8.19 -12.76
C SER A 21 8.36 -7.35 -13.53
N GLU A 22 7.85 -7.89 -14.63
CA GLU A 22 6.73 -7.28 -15.32
C GLU A 22 5.59 -7.35 -14.33
N ALA A 23 5.24 -6.20 -13.77
CA ALA A 23 3.92 -6.00 -13.23
C ALA A 23 2.97 -6.25 -14.40
N LEU A 24 2.47 -7.48 -14.49
CA LEU A 24 1.48 -7.81 -15.49
C LEU A 24 0.33 -6.82 -15.35
N PRO A 25 -0.20 -6.29 -16.45
CA PRO A 25 -1.38 -5.45 -16.42
C PRO A 25 -2.44 -6.17 -15.60
N VAL A 26 -3.02 -5.47 -14.62
CA VAL A 26 -4.19 -5.97 -13.89
C VAL A 26 -5.21 -6.42 -14.93
N PRO A 27 -5.64 -7.69 -14.93
CA PRO A 27 -6.66 -8.16 -15.85
C PRO A 27 -7.87 -7.22 -15.79
N ALA A 28 -8.35 -6.79 -16.95
CA ALA A 28 -9.50 -5.90 -17.01
C ALA A 28 -10.67 -6.54 -16.24
N PRO A 29 -11.29 -5.83 -15.30
CA PRO A 29 -12.36 -6.38 -14.49
C PRO A 29 -13.53 -6.82 -15.39
N SER A 30 -14.11 -7.98 -15.10
CA SER A 30 -15.33 -8.46 -15.75
C SER A 30 -16.46 -7.43 -15.57
N PRO A 31 -17.40 -7.29 -16.52
CA PRO A 31 -18.48 -6.31 -16.44
C PRO A 31 -19.34 -6.57 -15.19
N GLY A 32 -19.23 -5.68 -14.21
CA GLY A 32 -19.86 -5.77 -12.88
C GLY A 32 -19.21 -4.80 -11.90
N THR A 33 -19.72 -4.72 -10.67
CA THR A 33 -19.22 -3.87 -9.55
C THR A 33 -17.72 -4.01 -9.28
N GLY A 34 -17.05 -5.05 -9.79
CA GLY A 34 -15.59 -5.22 -9.74
C GLY A 34 -14.79 -4.16 -10.50
N GLY A 35 -15.36 -3.53 -11.55
CA GLY A 35 -14.69 -2.45 -12.29
C GLY A 35 -14.43 -1.20 -11.45
N GLN A 36 -15.46 -0.77 -10.74
CA GLN A 36 -15.42 0.43 -9.91
C GLN A 36 -14.41 0.32 -8.76
N CYS A 37 -14.28 -0.87 -8.16
CA CYS A 37 -13.35 -1.10 -7.07
C CYS A 37 -11.88 -1.13 -7.52
N ALA A 38 -11.59 -1.74 -8.68
CA ALA A 38 -10.26 -1.70 -9.26
C ALA A 38 -9.81 -0.26 -9.55
N ASP A 39 -10.73 0.57 -10.05
CA ASP A 39 -10.47 2.00 -10.28
C ASP A 39 -10.17 2.74 -8.98
N PHE A 40 -10.92 2.49 -7.91
CA PHE A 40 -10.64 3.10 -6.60
C PHE A 40 -9.24 2.73 -6.07
N TYR A 41 -8.80 1.48 -6.19
CA TYR A 41 -7.45 1.09 -5.75
C TYR A 41 -6.34 1.77 -6.55
N LYS A 42 -6.54 1.93 -7.86
CA LYS A 42 -5.62 2.66 -8.74
C LYS A 42 -5.59 4.15 -8.38
N MET A 43 -6.77 4.77 -8.22
CA MET A 43 -6.88 6.18 -7.84
C MET A 43 -6.25 6.43 -6.47
N LEU A 44 -6.38 5.51 -5.53
CA LEU A 44 -5.75 5.61 -4.21
C LEU A 44 -4.23 5.76 -4.35
N LEU A 45 -3.61 4.84 -5.11
CA LEU A 45 -2.16 4.87 -5.34
C LEU A 45 -1.72 6.20 -5.97
N LEU A 46 -2.41 6.62 -7.04
CA LEU A 46 -2.07 7.86 -7.76
C LEU A 46 -2.21 9.11 -6.88
N ASN A 47 -3.27 9.20 -6.05
CA ASN A 47 -3.46 10.35 -5.17
C ASN A 47 -2.44 10.38 -4.03
N ILE A 48 -2.07 9.22 -3.48
CA ILE A 48 -0.99 9.14 -2.49
C ILE A 48 0.34 9.61 -3.09
N SER A 49 0.71 9.11 -4.28
CA SER A 49 1.95 9.54 -4.95
C SER A 49 1.94 11.05 -5.20
N LYS A 50 0.83 11.58 -5.74
CA LYS A 50 0.65 13.02 -5.98
C LYS A 50 0.77 13.86 -4.70
N ALA A 51 0.24 13.38 -3.58
CA ALA A 51 0.35 14.07 -2.30
C ALA A 51 1.80 14.10 -1.80
N LEU A 52 2.53 12.99 -1.94
CA LEU A 52 3.95 12.88 -1.54
C LEU A 52 4.88 13.72 -2.42
N ASP A 53 4.59 13.83 -3.71
CA ASP A 53 5.36 14.66 -4.65
C ASP A 53 5.10 16.16 -4.45
N SER A 54 4.08 16.52 -3.67
CA SER A 54 3.73 17.92 -3.45
C SER A 54 4.62 18.59 -2.40
N ILE A 55 5.09 19.79 -2.75
CA ILE A 55 5.79 20.67 -1.81
C ILE A 55 4.95 21.00 -0.57
N TYR A 56 3.62 21.02 -0.67
CA TYR A 56 2.79 21.43 0.46
C TYR A 56 2.81 20.41 1.61
N LEU A 57 3.05 19.13 1.30
CA LEU A 57 3.16 18.04 2.28
C LEU A 57 4.62 17.64 2.57
N SER A 58 5.56 17.92 1.66
CA SER A 58 6.95 17.45 1.74
C SER A 58 8.02 18.53 1.93
N ASP A 59 7.68 19.82 1.72
CA ASP A 59 8.66 20.90 1.83
C ASP A 59 9.18 21.10 3.26
N GLY A 60 10.49 21.31 3.39
CA GLY A 60 11.17 21.47 4.67
C GLY A 60 11.14 20.22 5.56
N ILE A 61 10.82 19.05 4.99
CA ILE A 61 10.79 17.75 5.68
C ILE A 61 11.89 16.85 5.09
N GLN A 62 13.03 16.77 5.77
CA GLN A 62 14.06 15.77 5.48
C GLN A 62 13.82 14.56 6.40
N SER A 63 12.94 13.66 5.99
CA SER A 63 12.71 12.41 6.72
C SER A 63 12.70 11.23 5.77
N GLU A 64 13.76 10.43 5.81
CA GLU A 64 13.79 9.09 5.23
C GLU A 64 13.00 8.09 6.07
N LYS A 65 12.63 8.46 7.30
CA LYS A 65 11.85 7.60 8.20
C LYS A 65 10.45 7.40 7.64
N ILE A 66 10.05 6.14 7.61
CA ILE A 66 8.72 5.69 7.20
C ILE A 66 8.01 5.21 8.45
N GLU A 67 6.79 5.70 8.66
CA GLU A 67 5.94 5.21 9.75
C GLU A 67 4.83 4.35 9.16
N MET A 68 4.85 3.08 9.55
CA MET A 68 3.80 2.10 9.23
C MET A 68 3.24 1.55 10.53
N ARG A 69 1.93 1.63 10.70
CA ARG A 69 1.26 0.89 11.76
C ARG A 69 1.07 -0.56 11.28
N ASN A 70 1.35 -1.52 12.18
CA ASN A 70 1.35 -2.97 11.97
C ASN A 70 2.28 -3.44 10.84
N THR A 71 3.54 -3.70 11.22
CA THR A 71 4.69 -3.94 10.35
C THR A 71 4.65 -5.22 9.50
N GLY A 72 3.57 -6.02 9.50
CA GLY A 72 3.57 -7.22 8.67
C GLY A 72 2.25 -7.93 8.41
N GLU A 73 1.16 -7.64 9.15
CA GLU A 73 -0.06 -8.47 9.05
C GLU A 73 -0.63 -8.53 7.62
N THR A 74 -0.80 -7.39 6.95
CA THR A 74 -1.28 -7.35 5.55
C THR A 74 -0.28 -7.96 4.57
N VAL A 75 1.02 -7.65 4.70
CA VAL A 75 2.06 -8.20 3.82
C VAL A 75 2.09 -9.72 3.91
N LEU A 76 2.01 -10.24 5.13
CA LEU A 76 2.00 -11.67 5.38
C LEU A 76 0.67 -12.28 4.90
N ALA A 77 -0.48 -11.76 5.33
CA ALA A 77 -1.80 -12.28 4.97
C ALA A 77 -2.05 -12.30 3.45
N CYS A 78 -1.53 -11.31 2.72
CA CYS A 78 -1.68 -11.17 1.29
C CYS A 78 -0.51 -11.73 0.47
N ALA A 79 0.48 -12.36 1.10
CA ALA A 79 1.56 -13.03 0.37
C ALA A 79 0.98 -14.21 -0.44
N PRO A 80 1.35 -14.37 -1.72
CA PRO A 80 0.85 -15.46 -2.55
C PRO A 80 1.31 -16.82 -2.00
N THR A 81 0.58 -17.89 -2.35
CA THR A 81 0.99 -19.26 -2.01
C THR A 81 2.32 -19.55 -2.67
N LEU A 82 3.33 -19.95 -1.88
CA LEU A 82 4.66 -20.27 -2.40
C LEU A 82 4.61 -21.60 -3.16
N THR A 83 4.69 -21.57 -4.48
CA THR A 83 5.14 -22.76 -5.23
C THR A 83 6.62 -22.96 -4.93
N GLN A 84 7.02 -24.21 -4.71
CA GLN A 84 8.22 -24.65 -3.96
C GLN A 84 9.62 -24.18 -4.47
N ASN A 85 9.76 -23.14 -5.31
CA ASN A 85 11.02 -22.83 -6.00
C ASN A 85 11.40 -21.33 -6.12
N LEU A 86 11.10 -20.48 -5.14
CA LEU A 86 11.57 -19.08 -5.15
C LEU A 86 12.31 -18.72 -3.85
N GLY A 87 13.63 -18.79 -3.90
CA GLY A 87 14.57 -18.69 -2.78
C GLY A 87 14.75 -17.33 -2.09
N CYS A 88 13.76 -16.43 -2.17
CA CYS A 88 13.87 -15.09 -1.56
C CYS A 88 12.83 -14.82 -0.45
N VAL A 89 11.92 -15.75 -0.14
CA VAL A 89 10.86 -15.54 0.87
C VAL A 89 10.81 -16.72 1.83
N THR A 90 10.87 -16.43 3.13
CA THR A 90 10.72 -17.40 4.21
C THR A 90 9.48 -18.26 3.98
N GLN A 91 9.67 -19.58 3.88
CA GLN A 91 8.63 -20.55 3.56
C GLN A 91 7.44 -20.39 4.53
N ARG A 92 6.26 -20.05 4.00
CA ARG A 92 5.02 -20.03 4.78
C ARG A 92 4.43 -21.43 4.79
N ASN A 93 4.16 -21.95 5.99
CA ASN A 93 3.51 -23.25 6.19
C ASN A 93 1.98 -23.21 5.96
N SER A 94 1.41 -22.05 5.60
CA SER A 94 -0.04 -21.84 5.43
C SER A 94 -0.39 -21.41 4.02
N SER A 95 -1.49 -21.96 3.49
CA SER A 95 -2.09 -21.55 2.21
C SER A 95 -2.58 -20.10 2.25
N PHE A 96 -2.64 -19.43 1.09
CA PHE A 96 -3.26 -18.12 0.96
C PHE A 96 -4.72 -18.14 1.43
N SER A 97 -5.14 -17.08 2.13
CA SER A 97 -6.52 -16.87 2.57
C SER A 97 -7.00 -15.52 2.05
N GLU A 98 -7.91 -15.55 1.07
CA GLU A 98 -8.51 -14.34 0.49
C GLU A 98 -9.18 -13.50 1.57
N SER A 99 -9.96 -14.12 2.45
CA SER A 99 -10.67 -13.44 3.53
C SER A 99 -9.74 -12.77 4.54
N GLU A 100 -8.66 -13.44 4.95
CA GLU A 100 -7.69 -12.85 5.88
C GLU A 100 -6.89 -11.73 5.20
N CYS A 101 -6.55 -11.86 3.91
CA CYS A 101 -5.94 -10.78 3.16
C CYS A 101 -6.88 -9.55 3.09
N LEU A 102 -8.12 -9.71 2.62
CA LEU A 102 -9.09 -8.62 2.47
C LEU A 102 -9.41 -7.94 3.82
N LYS A 103 -9.48 -8.71 4.91
CA LYS A 103 -9.62 -8.18 6.28
C LYS A 103 -8.48 -7.24 6.66
N ASN A 104 -7.23 -7.65 6.42
CA ASN A 104 -6.07 -6.84 6.79
C ASN A 104 -5.94 -5.60 5.87
N ILE A 105 -6.30 -5.74 4.59
CA ILE A 105 -6.46 -4.58 3.68
C ILE A 105 -7.49 -3.59 4.24
N LYS A 106 -8.66 -4.06 4.70
CA LYS A 106 -9.69 -3.20 5.29
C LYS A 106 -9.19 -2.48 6.54
N LYS A 107 -8.44 -3.17 7.42
CA LYS A 107 -7.83 -2.55 8.61
C LYS A 107 -6.85 -1.44 8.23
N ASP A 108 -5.96 -1.69 7.26
CA ASP A 108 -5.02 -0.69 6.77
C ASP A 108 -5.76 0.54 6.24
N LEU A 109 -6.75 0.34 5.36
CA LEU A 109 -7.54 1.43 4.77
C LEU A 109 -8.28 2.26 5.83
N LEU A 110 -8.90 1.62 6.82
CA LEU A 110 -9.58 2.33 7.91
C LEU A 110 -8.61 3.12 8.79
N TYR A 111 -7.43 2.55 9.09
CA TYR A 111 -6.42 3.27 9.85
C TYR A 111 -5.97 4.55 9.15
N TYR A 112 -5.63 4.45 7.86
CA TYR A 112 -5.19 5.62 7.10
C TYR A 112 -6.34 6.61 6.87
N HIS A 113 -7.57 6.12 6.64
CA HIS A 113 -8.76 6.97 6.55
C HIS A 113 -8.91 7.86 7.79
N GLU A 114 -8.96 7.25 8.98
CA GLU A 114 -9.18 7.96 10.24
C GLU A 114 -8.01 8.91 10.56
N ALA A 115 -6.77 8.47 10.32
CA ALA A 115 -5.60 9.30 10.57
C ALA A 115 -5.59 10.55 9.68
N ILE A 116 -5.85 10.41 8.37
CA ILE A 116 -5.89 11.53 7.43
C ILE A 116 -7.09 12.43 7.72
N ALA A 117 -8.27 11.86 7.97
CA ALA A 117 -9.46 12.63 8.30
C ALA A 117 -9.24 13.48 9.56
N SER A 118 -8.68 12.88 10.62
CA SER A 118 -8.37 13.59 11.86
C SER A 118 -7.31 14.69 11.64
N TYR A 119 -6.29 14.44 10.82
CA TYR A 119 -5.26 15.44 10.51
C TYR A 119 -5.87 16.72 9.90
N LEU A 120 -6.82 16.55 8.98
CA LEU A 120 -7.49 17.65 8.29
C LEU A 120 -8.39 18.50 9.20
N THR A 121 -8.69 18.03 10.41
CA THR A 121 -9.41 18.82 11.44
C THR A 121 -8.48 19.64 12.33
N GLY A 122 -7.18 19.35 12.31
CA GLY A 122 -6.17 19.96 13.16
C GLY A 122 -5.54 21.23 12.57
N PRO A 123 -4.51 21.77 13.23
CA PRO A 123 -3.77 22.93 12.74
C PRO A 123 -2.94 22.57 11.51
N LEU A 124 -3.28 23.15 10.35
CA LEU A 124 -2.59 22.95 9.08
C LEU A 124 -1.66 24.12 8.75
N LYS A 125 -0.53 23.86 8.09
CA LYS A 125 0.41 24.91 7.66
C LYS A 125 -0.05 25.57 6.37
N ASN A 126 -0.44 24.75 5.39
CA ASN A 126 -0.93 25.13 4.06
C ASN A 126 -2.35 24.60 3.88
N GLY A 127 -3.27 25.06 4.73
CA GLY A 127 -4.62 24.47 4.88
C GLY A 127 -5.33 24.14 3.57
N PRO A 128 -5.57 25.11 2.67
CA PRO A 128 -6.27 24.86 1.41
C PRO A 128 -5.62 23.79 0.53
N GLU A 129 -4.29 23.80 0.43
CA GLU A 129 -3.53 22.88 -0.41
C GLU A 129 -3.46 21.48 0.20
N GLU A 130 -3.25 21.38 1.50
CA GLU A 130 -3.23 20.11 2.23
C GLU A 130 -4.61 19.43 2.18
N ILE A 131 -5.69 20.19 2.38
CA ILE A 131 -7.06 19.71 2.20
C ILE A 131 -7.28 19.20 0.77
N ARG A 132 -6.90 19.98 -0.24
CA ARG A 132 -7.07 19.59 -1.65
C ARG A 132 -6.31 18.31 -2.01
N LEU A 133 -5.15 18.07 -1.40
CA LEU A 133 -4.33 16.87 -1.66
C LEU A 133 -4.86 15.64 -0.93
N LEU A 134 -5.32 15.80 0.32
CA LEU A 134 -5.64 14.68 1.21
C LEU A 134 -7.12 14.30 1.22
N SER A 135 -8.05 15.24 1.00
CA SER A 135 -9.49 14.94 0.98
C SER A 135 -9.89 13.86 -0.05
N PRO A 136 -9.35 13.85 -1.28
CA PRO A 136 -9.63 12.76 -2.23
C PRO A 136 -9.23 11.39 -1.70
N ILE A 137 -8.14 11.31 -0.92
CA ILE A 137 -7.64 10.06 -0.32
C ILE A 137 -8.61 9.59 0.77
N VAL A 138 -9.14 10.49 1.59
CA VAL A 138 -10.18 10.20 2.58
C VAL A 138 -11.44 9.65 1.91
N GLU A 139 -11.87 10.26 0.81
CA GLU A 139 -13.05 9.81 0.07
C GLU A 139 -12.84 8.43 -0.58
N ILE A 140 -11.70 8.22 -1.25
CA ILE A 140 -11.38 6.93 -1.88
C ILE A 140 -11.29 5.82 -0.84
N THR A 141 -10.61 6.07 0.30
CA THR A 141 -10.49 5.06 1.37
C THR A 141 -11.86 4.69 1.96
N LYS A 142 -12.77 5.67 2.12
CA LYS A 142 -14.15 5.42 2.52
C LYS A 142 -14.89 4.56 1.50
N ASN A 143 -14.83 4.90 0.21
CA ASN A 143 -15.48 4.12 -0.83
C ASN A 143 -14.94 2.68 -0.89
N LEU A 144 -13.63 2.49 -0.73
CA LEU A 144 -13.04 1.16 -0.68
C LEU A 144 -13.54 0.34 0.52
N THR A 145 -13.68 0.94 1.70
CA THR A 145 -14.09 0.23 2.91
C THR A 145 -15.60 -0.03 2.97
N GLU A 146 -16.42 0.91 2.51
CA GLU A 146 -17.89 0.88 2.60
C GLU A 146 -18.57 0.28 1.36
N VAL A 147 -17.96 0.36 0.18
CA VAL A 147 -18.53 -0.17 -1.08
C VAL A 147 -17.84 -1.47 -1.46
N CYS A 148 -16.50 -1.44 -1.57
CA CYS A 148 -15.73 -2.55 -2.13
C CYS A 148 -15.45 -3.70 -1.15
N LEU A 149 -15.35 -3.39 0.15
CA LEU A 149 -15.06 -4.35 1.22
C LEU A 149 -16.25 -4.50 2.18
N SER A 150 -17.46 -4.28 1.66
CA SER A 150 -18.73 -4.24 2.38
C SER A 150 -19.31 -5.63 2.73
N CYS A 151 -18.94 -6.67 1.99
CA CYS A 151 -19.46 -8.03 2.18
C CYS A 151 -18.77 -8.81 3.33
N ASN A 152 -19.58 -9.13 4.36
CA ASN A 152 -19.48 -10.22 5.34
C ASN A 152 -18.13 -10.55 5.98
N PHE A 153 -17.63 -9.63 6.81
CA PHE A 153 -17.03 -10.09 8.07
C PHE A 153 -17.34 -9.09 9.18
N PHE A 154 -18.12 -9.53 10.17
CA PHE A 154 -18.17 -8.94 11.51
C PHE A 154 -16.81 -9.13 12.20
N PHE A 155 -15.74 -8.62 11.62
CA PHE A 155 -14.53 -8.41 12.39
C PHE A 155 -14.81 -7.19 13.25
N LYS A 156 -14.98 -7.43 14.55
CA LYS A 156 -14.79 -6.38 15.55
C LYS A 156 -13.36 -5.89 15.33
N ILE A 157 -13.22 -4.78 14.61
CA ILE A 157 -11.92 -4.15 14.44
C ILE A 157 -11.55 -3.66 15.82
N GLU A 158 -10.64 -4.39 16.44
CA GLU A 158 -10.06 -4.01 17.72
C GLU A 158 -9.59 -2.56 17.63
N THR A 159 -9.90 -1.78 18.67
CA THR A 159 -9.84 -0.32 18.69
C THR A 159 -8.61 0.17 17.94
N LEU A 160 -8.83 0.81 16.79
CA LEU A 160 -7.74 1.43 16.05
C LEU A 160 -7.12 2.47 16.98
N ARG A 161 -5.87 2.28 17.42
CA ARG A 161 -5.11 3.38 18.01
C ARG A 161 -5.02 4.45 16.94
N LEU A 162 -5.83 5.49 17.13
CA LEU A 162 -5.86 6.64 16.26
C LEU A 162 -4.54 7.38 16.40
N GLN A 163 -4.08 7.95 15.28
CA GLN A 163 -3.00 8.91 15.32
C GLN A 163 -3.48 10.12 16.11
N VAL A 164 -2.72 10.51 17.12
CA VAL A 164 -3.00 11.73 17.89
C VAL A 164 -2.12 12.84 17.33
N TRP A 165 -2.76 13.87 16.80
CA TRP A 165 -2.08 15.06 16.28
C TRP A 165 -1.86 16.07 17.41
N GLY A 166 -0.68 16.71 17.43
CA GLY A 166 -0.36 17.76 18.39
C GLY A 166 -0.91 19.12 17.95
N ASN A 167 -0.49 20.18 18.65
CA ASN A 167 -0.90 21.55 18.32
C ASN A 167 0.04 22.25 17.31
N GLU A 168 1.16 21.62 16.94
CA GLU A 168 2.17 22.22 16.06
C GLU A 168 2.03 21.70 14.63
N SER A 169 1.68 22.59 13.71
CA SER A 169 1.44 22.24 12.30
C SER A 169 2.68 21.66 11.60
N TYR A 170 3.89 22.12 11.94
CA TYR A 170 5.12 21.56 11.37
C TYR A 170 5.31 20.09 11.75
N ASN A 171 5.22 19.78 13.05
CA ASN A 171 5.39 18.42 13.57
C ASN A 171 4.28 17.49 13.06
N ASN A 172 3.03 17.95 13.05
CA ASN A 172 1.93 17.17 12.48
C ASN A 172 2.17 16.86 11.00
N ARG A 173 2.61 17.85 10.21
CA ARG A 173 2.90 17.66 8.79
C ARG A 173 4.07 16.71 8.56
N LEU A 174 5.10 16.77 9.40
CA LEU A 174 6.22 15.83 9.39
C LEU A 174 5.71 14.40 9.61
N GLU A 175 4.91 14.17 10.65
CA GLU A 175 4.35 12.84 10.93
C GLU A 175 3.40 12.36 9.83
N MET A 176 2.55 13.25 9.29
CA MET A 176 1.70 12.95 8.15
C MET A 176 2.54 12.55 6.92
N ASN A 177 3.65 13.23 6.64
CA ASN A 177 4.54 12.87 5.54
C ASN A 177 5.11 11.45 5.69
N LYS A 178 5.58 11.09 6.89
CA LYS A 178 6.09 9.74 7.18
C LYS A 178 5.00 8.68 7.03
N MET A 179 3.79 8.97 7.52
CA MET A 179 2.64 8.10 7.42
C MET A 179 2.23 7.87 5.95
N MET A 180 2.21 8.93 5.15
CA MET A 180 1.87 8.86 3.72
C MET A 180 2.90 8.05 2.93
N LYS A 181 4.18 8.12 3.29
CA LYS A 181 5.22 7.23 2.71
C LYS A 181 4.95 5.76 3.04
N GLY A 182 4.54 5.48 4.28
CA GLY A 182 4.10 4.14 4.68
C GLY A 182 2.86 3.70 3.90
N PHE A 183 1.89 4.61 3.75
CA PHE A 183 0.66 4.32 3.02
C PHE A 183 0.93 4.04 1.55
N HIS A 184 1.88 4.74 0.92
CA HIS A 184 2.26 4.50 -0.47
C HIS A 184 2.70 3.05 -0.70
N ILE A 185 3.58 2.53 0.16
CA ILE A 185 4.05 1.14 0.08
C ILE A 185 2.89 0.16 0.34
N ARG A 186 2.00 0.48 1.28
CA ARG A 186 0.81 -0.34 1.55
C ARG A 186 -0.16 -0.33 0.37
N ALA A 187 -0.39 0.81 -0.27
CA ALA A 187 -1.23 0.93 -1.45
C ALA A 187 -0.67 0.12 -2.63
N ILE A 188 0.65 0.07 -2.81
CA ILE A 188 1.30 -0.81 -3.79
C ILE A 188 1.02 -2.29 -3.45
N THR A 189 1.20 -2.66 -2.17
CA THR A 189 0.94 -4.03 -1.69
C THR A 189 -0.51 -4.43 -1.91
N ILE A 190 -1.46 -3.55 -1.58
CA ILE A 190 -2.90 -3.73 -1.77
C ILE A 190 -3.21 -3.92 -3.26
N ASN A 191 -2.70 -3.04 -4.14
CA ASN A 191 -2.94 -3.15 -5.58
C ASN A 191 -2.44 -4.51 -6.14
N ARG A 192 -1.28 -4.99 -5.68
CA ARG A 192 -0.76 -6.32 -6.06
C ARG A 192 -1.65 -7.45 -5.56
N ALA A 193 -2.08 -7.38 -4.30
CA ALA A 193 -2.94 -8.40 -3.68
C ALA A 193 -4.30 -8.48 -4.37
N ILE A 194 -4.93 -7.34 -4.66
CA ILE A 194 -6.20 -7.28 -5.38
C ILE A 194 -6.04 -7.85 -6.79
N GLY A 195 -4.95 -7.51 -7.49
CA GLY A 195 -4.65 -8.10 -8.81
C GLY A 195 -4.52 -9.63 -8.76
N TYR A 196 -3.85 -10.18 -7.74
CA TYR A 196 -3.70 -11.62 -7.53
C TYR A 196 -5.02 -12.32 -7.16
N ILE A 197 -5.88 -11.66 -6.38
CA ILE A 197 -7.23 -12.16 -6.09
C ILE A 197 -8.06 -12.16 -7.38
N SER A 198 -8.05 -11.06 -8.14
CA SER A 198 -8.79 -10.91 -9.39
C SER A 198 -8.36 -11.89 -10.48
N SER A 199 -7.07 -12.26 -10.56
CA SER A 199 -6.60 -13.28 -11.52
C SER A 199 -7.12 -14.68 -11.19
N GLY A 200 -7.53 -14.91 -9.94
CA GLY A 200 -7.97 -16.20 -9.44
C GLY A 200 -6.84 -17.23 -9.27
N ASP A 201 -5.57 -16.82 -9.37
CA ASP A 201 -4.42 -17.72 -9.29
C ASP A 201 -4.32 -18.44 -7.95
N HIS A 202 -4.83 -17.83 -6.89
CA HIS A 202 -4.90 -18.43 -5.56
C HIS A 202 -5.86 -19.62 -5.43
N ARG A 203 -6.70 -19.87 -6.45
CA ARG A 203 -7.66 -21.00 -6.51
C ARG A 203 -7.14 -22.19 -7.33
N LYS A 204 -5.98 -22.03 -7.96
CA LYS A 204 -5.32 -23.07 -8.77
C LYS A 204 -4.44 -23.95 -7.89
#